data_AF-A0A3N5INJ9-F1
#
_entry.id   AF-A0A3N5INJ9-F1
#
_cell.length_a   1.000
_cell.length_b   1.000
_cell.length_c   1.000
_cell.angle_alpha   90.00
_cell.angle_beta   90.00
_cell.angle_gamma   90.00
#
_symmetry.space_group_name_H-M   'P 1'
#
loop_
_entity.id
_entity.type
_entity.pdbx_description
1 polymer ?
#
loop_
_entity_poly.entity_id
_entity_poly.type
_entity_poly.pdbx_seq_one_letter_code
_entity_poly.pdbx_strand_id
1 'polypeptide(L)'
;MRGDFSRPSVDGRQHYVGVLHQQGRVWLDSDWNADTLGRLGLLQRETTDVIGVGGVPDPGSAFRISPNPSPTAAPDDFLIAGGQGAAGRCYVNGLLCQLDASTSYLSQPDLLDPPRIPMPTSRGAVTAVVYLEAWQRLVTYLEDETLREIALGGPDTATRLKTVAQVRVAIVPSSEAGATITCETASAFLPGIGRGTLTTLQPQGTVAEDLCRLPDPSLFTGRENHLYRVEIHDGGDVIGSTAGLPHGAADTVPQLWAWPSGTTG
;
A
#
# COMPACT_ATOMS: atom_id res chain seq x y z
N MET A 1 4.13 1.11 -10.01
CA MET A 1 4.59 2.50 -9.77
C MET A 1 3.97 3.40 -10.84
N ARG A 2 3.39 4.55 -10.47
CA ARG A 2 2.64 5.45 -11.37
C ARG A 2 3.58 6.50 -11.99
N GLY A 3 4.17 6.27 -13.16
CA GLY A 3 4.99 7.29 -13.83
C GLY A 3 5.89 6.74 -14.93
N ASP A 4 6.36 7.64 -15.80
CA ASP A 4 7.26 7.32 -16.91
C ASP A 4 8.71 7.35 -16.42
N PHE A 5 9.14 6.25 -15.80
CA PHE A 5 10.51 6.10 -15.31
C PHE A 5 11.37 5.34 -16.31
N SER A 6 12.58 5.86 -16.58
CA SER A 6 13.64 5.04 -17.16
C SER A 6 13.86 3.82 -16.28
N ARG A 7 14.08 2.64 -16.91
CA ARG A 7 14.20 1.35 -16.21
C ARG A 7 15.22 1.46 -15.06
N PRO A 8 14.80 1.33 -13.78
CA PRO A 8 15.75 1.32 -12.68
C PRO A 8 16.52 -0.01 -12.71
N SER A 9 17.83 0.05 -12.82
CA SER A 9 18.71 -1.14 -12.85
C SER A 9 19.16 -1.53 -11.44
N VAL A 10 18.21 -1.80 -10.55
CA VAL A 10 18.51 -2.27 -9.18
C VAL A 10 18.21 -3.77 -9.09
N ASP A 11 19.25 -4.58 -9.24
CA ASP A 11 19.18 -6.02 -8.97
C ASP A 11 19.78 -6.29 -7.58
N GLY A 12 18.94 -6.75 -6.66
CA GLY A 12 19.34 -7.07 -5.29
C GLY A 12 20.41 -8.16 -5.17
N ARG A 13 20.66 -8.93 -6.24
CA ARG A 13 21.69 -9.97 -6.30
C ARG A 13 23.08 -9.43 -6.61
N GLN A 14 23.18 -8.19 -7.09
CA GLN A 14 24.45 -7.57 -7.47
C GLN A 14 25.15 -6.90 -6.28
N HIS A 15 24.45 -6.75 -5.16
CA HIS A 15 24.98 -6.20 -3.91
C HIS A 15 25.60 -4.80 -4.05
N TYR A 16 25.12 -4.00 -5.00
CA TYR A 16 25.48 -2.59 -5.09
C TYR A 16 24.87 -1.81 -3.92
N VAL A 17 25.67 -0.91 -3.35
CA VAL A 17 25.29 -0.09 -2.19
C VAL A 17 25.03 1.39 -2.53
N GLY A 18 25.22 1.77 -3.79
CA GLY A 18 24.93 3.12 -4.29
C GLY A 18 25.38 3.31 -5.74
N VAL A 19 25.01 4.45 -6.32
CA VAL A 19 25.40 4.87 -7.68
C VAL A 19 26.32 6.08 -7.62
N LEU A 20 27.42 6.06 -8.38
CA LEU A 20 28.41 7.14 -8.41
C LEU A 20 28.52 7.75 -9.81
N HIS A 21 28.32 9.07 -9.90
CA HIS A 21 28.55 9.80 -11.14
C HIS A 21 30.05 9.93 -11.44
N GLN A 22 30.41 9.66 -12.69
CA GLN A 22 31.77 9.83 -13.18
C GLN A 22 31.93 11.21 -13.84
N GLN A 23 33.07 11.86 -13.59
CA GLN A 23 33.39 13.13 -14.22
C GLN A 23 33.36 13.01 -15.76
N GLY A 24 32.73 13.98 -16.42
CA GLY A 24 32.67 14.05 -17.88
C GLY A 24 31.70 13.04 -18.53
N ARG A 25 30.87 12.34 -17.74
CA ARG A 25 29.80 11.45 -18.26
C ARG A 25 28.44 12.13 -18.18
N VAL A 26 27.52 11.67 -19.02
CA VAL A 26 26.13 12.13 -19.05
C VAL A 26 25.40 11.67 -17.79
N TRP A 27 24.59 12.55 -17.22
CA TRP A 27 23.71 12.22 -16.11
C TRP A 27 22.39 11.66 -16.64
N LEU A 28 22.01 10.48 -16.17
CA LEU A 28 20.73 9.84 -16.49
C LEU A 28 19.82 9.81 -15.25
N ASP A 29 18.52 10.00 -15.46
CA ASP A 29 17.48 9.83 -14.45
C ASP A 29 17.41 8.38 -13.95
N SER A 30 17.72 7.40 -14.82
CA SER A 30 17.80 5.98 -14.46
C SER A 30 18.78 5.72 -13.31
N ASP A 31 19.92 6.42 -13.31
CA ASP A 31 20.96 6.29 -12.27
C ASP A 31 20.48 6.86 -10.94
N TRP A 32 19.80 8.01 -10.98
CA TRP A 32 19.20 8.64 -9.81
C TRP A 32 18.08 7.77 -9.20
N ASN A 33 17.20 7.25 -10.06
CA ASN A 33 16.11 6.37 -9.65
C ASN A 33 16.66 5.06 -9.07
N ALA A 34 17.74 4.52 -9.64
CA ALA A 34 18.41 3.34 -9.14
C ALA A 34 19.05 3.57 -7.75
N ASP A 35 19.72 4.71 -7.52
CA ASP A 35 20.26 5.04 -6.19
C ASP A 35 19.14 5.15 -5.15
N THR A 36 18.07 5.87 -5.49
CA THR A 36 16.94 6.11 -4.59
C THR A 36 16.26 4.78 -4.19
N LEU A 37 15.88 3.95 -5.17
CA LEU A 37 15.21 2.68 -4.90
C LEU A 37 16.14 1.67 -4.22
N GLY A 38 17.42 1.65 -4.59
CA GLY A 38 18.44 0.83 -3.94
C GLY A 38 18.59 1.17 -2.46
N ARG A 39 18.71 2.46 -2.14
CA ARG A 39 18.82 2.94 -0.76
C ARG A 39 17.57 2.65 0.07
N LEU A 40 16.38 2.92 -0.46
CA LEU A 40 15.14 2.61 0.24
C LEU A 40 15.00 1.11 0.52
N GLY A 41 15.35 0.24 -0.44
CA GLY A 41 15.32 -1.20 -0.25
C GLY A 41 16.38 -1.72 0.74
N LEU A 42 17.54 -1.07 0.83
CA LEU A 42 18.55 -1.38 1.87
C LEU A 42 18.06 -0.93 3.25
N LEU A 43 17.55 0.29 3.38
CA LEU A 43 17.00 0.82 4.64
C LEU A 43 15.84 -0.03 5.15
N GLN A 44 14.94 -0.44 4.27
CA GLN A 44 13.83 -1.30 4.65
C GLN A 44 14.32 -2.66 5.18
N ARG A 45 15.29 -3.29 4.50
CA ARG A 45 15.90 -4.55 4.95
C ARG A 45 16.61 -4.40 6.28
N GLU A 46 17.47 -3.40 6.42
CA GLU A 46 18.17 -3.12 7.68
C GLU A 46 17.18 -2.89 8.83
N THR A 47 16.13 -2.11 8.58
CA THR A 47 15.10 -1.85 9.58
C THR A 47 14.37 -3.14 9.97
N THR A 48 14.02 -3.99 9.00
CA THR A 48 13.41 -5.30 9.27
C THR A 48 14.37 -6.24 10.02
N ASP A 49 15.66 -6.24 9.71
CA ASP A 49 16.64 -7.11 10.36
C ASP A 49 16.90 -6.69 11.82
N VAL A 50 16.89 -5.39 12.10
CA VAL A 50 17.16 -4.83 13.43
C VAL A 50 15.92 -4.81 14.33
N ILE A 51 14.78 -4.36 13.80
CA ILE A 51 13.53 -4.19 14.56
C ILE A 51 12.69 -5.46 14.50
N GLY A 52 12.79 -6.22 13.42
CA GLY A 52 11.86 -7.28 13.06
C GLY A 52 10.78 -6.81 12.09
N VAL A 53 9.87 -7.73 11.82
CA VAL A 53 8.70 -7.57 10.93
C VAL A 53 7.72 -6.49 11.38
N GLY A 54 7.75 -6.08 12.64
CA GLY A 54 6.98 -4.96 13.16
C GLY A 54 7.59 -4.42 14.45
N GLY A 55 7.54 -3.11 14.64
CA GLY A 55 8.05 -2.52 15.88
C GLY A 55 7.58 -1.10 16.11
N VAL A 56 7.56 -0.71 17.37
CA VAL A 56 7.09 0.60 17.81
C VAL A 56 8.09 1.14 18.82
N PRO A 57 8.59 2.38 18.64
CA PRO A 57 9.54 2.97 19.57
C PRO A 57 8.86 3.37 20.88
N ASP A 58 9.52 3.08 22.00
CA ASP A 58 9.22 3.65 23.32
C ASP A 58 9.84 5.07 23.40
N PRO A 59 9.21 6.10 23.99
CA PRO A 59 7.92 6.13 24.71
C PRO A 59 6.68 6.39 23.83
N GLY A 60 6.83 6.51 22.51
CA GLY A 60 5.79 7.02 21.60
C GLY A 60 5.20 5.93 20.70
N SER A 61 4.18 5.22 21.18
CA SER A 61 3.52 4.18 20.40
C SER A 61 2.48 4.69 19.40
N ALA A 62 2.70 4.58 18.10
CA ALA A 62 1.68 4.99 17.13
C ALA A 62 0.51 4.02 17.00
N PHE A 63 -0.60 4.53 16.43
CA PHE A 63 -1.79 3.77 16.04
C PHE A 63 -2.46 3.02 17.20
N ARG A 64 -2.41 3.59 18.41
CA ARG A 64 -3.18 3.09 19.56
C ARG A 64 -4.67 3.29 19.30
N ILE A 65 -5.43 2.22 19.43
CA ILE A 65 -6.89 2.22 19.26
C ILE A 65 -7.57 2.41 20.61
N SER A 66 -8.58 3.29 20.65
CA SER A 66 -9.40 3.53 21.84
C SER A 66 -10.81 4.00 21.45
N PRO A 67 -11.80 3.91 22.35
CA PRO A 67 -13.14 4.44 22.08
C PRO A 67 -13.07 5.93 21.72
N ASN A 68 -13.86 6.37 20.73
CA ASN A 68 -13.96 7.79 20.42
C ASN A 68 -14.68 8.51 21.58
N PRO A 69 -14.03 9.50 22.25
CA PRO A 69 -14.61 10.16 23.42
C PRO A 69 -15.69 11.19 23.06
N SER A 70 -15.86 11.53 21.78
CA SER A 70 -16.86 12.51 21.36
C SER A 70 -18.29 12.01 21.59
N PRO A 71 -19.16 12.78 22.26
CA PRO A 71 -20.55 12.38 22.49
C PRO A 71 -21.39 12.32 21.21
N THR A 72 -20.89 12.89 20.12
CA THR A 72 -21.54 12.86 18.79
C THR A 72 -20.85 11.90 17.83
N ALA A 73 -19.88 11.09 18.29
CA ALA A 73 -19.23 10.10 17.45
C ALA A 73 -20.22 9.06 16.95
N ALA A 74 -20.03 8.60 15.71
CA ALA A 74 -20.78 7.47 15.21
C ALA A 74 -20.40 6.20 16.00
N PRO A 75 -21.32 5.24 16.21
CA PRO A 75 -21.04 4.02 16.96
C PRO A 75 -19.92 3.16 16.37
N ASP A 76 -19.65 3.31 15.07
CA ASP A 76 -18.59 2.64 14.32
C ASP A 76 -17.30 3.44 14.19
N ASP A 77 -17.16 4.53 14.95
CA ASP A 77 -15.97 5.36 14.93
C ASP A 77 -15.16 5.20 16.22
N PHE A 78 -13.86 4.96 16.07
CA PHE A 78 -12.92 4.84 17.18
C PHE A 78 -11.71 5.74 16.97
N LEU A 79 -11.06 6.13 18.06
CA LEU A 79 -9.91 7.02 18.06
C LEU A 79 -8.62 6.23 17.78
N ILE A 80 -7.79 6.80 16.90
CA ILE A 80 -6.44 6.36 16.55
C ILE A 80 -5.48 7.45 17.04
N ALA A 81 -4.55 7.10 17.94
CA ALA A 81 -3.64 8.07 18.55
C ALA A 81 -2.19 7.58 18.59
N GLY A 82 -1.28 8.53 18.80
CA GLY A 82 0.16 8.34 19.03
C GLY A 82 0.53 7.74 20.40
N GLY A 83 -0.34 6.93 21.00
CA GLY A 83 -0.01 6.15 22.19
C GLY A 83 -0.21 6.94 23.47
N GLN A 84 0.87 7.58 23.93
CA GLN A 84 0.84 8.52 25.07
C GLN A 84 0.57 9.97 24.62
N GLY A 85 0.64 10.25 23.32
CA GLY A 85 0.40 11.58 22.75
C GLY A 85 -0.48 11.53 21.49
N ALA A 86 -0.60 12.70 20.85
CA ALA A 86 -1.36 12.82 19.60
C ALA A 86 -0.61 12.22 18.40
N ALA A 87 0.72 12.33 18.39
CA ALA A 87 1.58 11.87 17.30
C ALA A 87 2.41 10.65 17.70
N GLY A 88 2.78 9.83 16.72
CA GLY A 88 3.65 8.67 16.93
C GLY A 88 4.20 8.11 15.63
N ARG A 89 5.10 7.13 15.74
CA ARG A 89 5.51 6.29 14.61
C ARG A 89 5.49 4.80 14.94
N CYS A 90 5.40 3.96 13.92
CA CYS A 90 5.66 2.53 13.99
C CYS A 90 6.37 2.06 12.71
N TYR A 91 6.91 0.86 12.75
CA TYR A 91 7.56 0.22 11.62
C TYR A 91 6.79 -1.05 11.26
N VAL A 92 6.43 -1.21 9.99
CA VAL A 92 5.76 -2.39 9.45
C VAL A 92 6.60 -2.91 8.30
N ASN A 93 7.18 -4.10 8.44
CA ASN A 93 8.11 -4.68 7.47
C ASN A 93 9.19 -3.68 7.00
N GLY A 94 9.79 -2.97 7.95
CA GLY A 94 10.80 -1.94 7.70
C GLY A 94 10.26 -0.60 7.15
N LEU A 95 8.97 -0.48 6.83
CA LEU A 95 8.36 0.79 6.42
C LEU A 95 8.02 1.64 7.64
N LEU A 96 8.56 2.86 7.68
CA LEU A 96 8.20 3.87 8.68
C LEU A 96 6.78 4.39 8.40
N CYS A 97 5.87 4.11 9.32
CA CYS A 97 4.50 4.61 9.36
C CYS A 97 4.41 5.70 10.43
N GLN A 98 3.85 6.86 10.07
CA GLN A 98 3.75 8.01 10.98
C GLN A 98 2.31 8.46 11.12
N LEU A 99 1.97 8.92 12.33
CA LEU A 99 0.73 9.58 12.65
C LEU A 99 1.08 10.92 13.28
N ASP A 100 0.73 12.03 12.63
CA ASP A 100 1.14 13.36 13.08
C ASP A 100 0.20 13.96 14.14
N ALA A 101 -1.05 13.48 14.19
CA ALA A 101 -2.05 13.90 15.16
C ALA A 101 -3.09 12.79 15.38
N SER A 102 -3.80 12.86 16.51
CA SER A 102 -4.93 11.97 16.76
C SER A 102 -6.00 12.16 15.70
N THR A 103 -6.54 11.05 15.22
CA THR A 103 -7.62 11.02 14.23
C THR A 103 -8.61 9.91 14.60
N SER A 104 -9.78 9.87 13.98
CA SER A 104 -10.67 8.73 14.11
C SER A 104 -10.59 7.79 12.91
N TYR A 105 -11.17 6.60 13.02
CA TYR A 105 -11.27 5.63 11.92
C TYR A 105 -11.95 6.24 10.69
N LEU A 106 -13.04 6.98 10.91
CA LEU A 106 -13.82 7.60 9.83
C LEU A 106 -13.15 8.85 9.23
N SER A 107 -12.19 9.46 9.92
CA SER A 107 -11.55 10.72 9.50
C SER A 107 -10.05 10.60 9.24
N GLN A 108 -9.50 9.39 9.29
CA GLN A 108 -8.06 9.18 9.16
C GLN A 108 -7.52 9.63 7.80
N PRO A 109 -6.27 10.13 7.76
CA PRO A 109 -5.66 10.52 6.50
C PRO A 109 -5.49 9.30 5.58
N ASP A 110 -5.46 9.57 4.28
CA ASP A 110 -5.22 8.61 3.21
C ASP A 110 -6.28 7.50 3.02
N LEU A 111 -7.22 7.25 3.94
CA LEU A 111 -8.40 6.39 3.72
C LEU A 111 -9.64 7.27 3.45
N LEU A 112 -9.84 7.64 2.18
CA LEU A 112 -11.04 8.34 1.75
C LEU A 112 -12.24 7.38 1.78
N ASP A 113 -13.36 7.86 2.30
CA ASP A 113 -14.62 7.11 2.46
C ASP A 113 -14.46 5.71 3.12
N PRO A 114 -14.07 5.67 4.42
CA PRO A 114 -13.85 4.42 5.13
C PRO A 114 -15.11 3.53 5.13
N PRO A 115 -14.98 2.21 4.88
CA PRO A 115 -16.11 1.29 4.99
C PRO A 115 -16.77 1.34 6.37
N ARG A 116 -18.10 1.47 6.41
CA ARG A 116 -18.84 1.52 7.67
C ARG A 116 -18.79 0.16 8.37
N ILE A 117 -18.57 0.16 9.68
CA ILE A 117 -18.60 -1.09 10.48
C ILE A 117 -20.06 -1.39 10.82
N PRO A 118 -20.58 -2.59 10.47
CA PRO A 118 -21.98 -2.93 10.73
C PRO A 118 -22.21 -3.13 12.23
N MET A 119 -22.58 -2.06 12.93
CA MET A 119 -22.87 -2.10 14.36
C MET A 119 -24.28 -2.64 14.62
N PRO A 120 -24.46 -3.58 15.56
CA PRO A 120 -25.76 -4.13 15.91
C PRO A 120 -26.64 -3.05 16.53
N THR A 121 -27.92 -3.05 16.17
CA THR A 121 -28.93 -2.13 16.73
C THR A 121 -29.45 -2.57 18.10
N SER A 122 -29.27 -3.85 18.44
CA SER A 122 -29.54 -4.41 19.77
C SER A 122 -28.27 -4.44 20.63
N ARG A 123 -28.37 -4.85 21.89
CA ARG A 123 -27.27 -4.93 22.87
C ARG A 123 -26.29 -6.08 22.55
N GLY A 124 -25.79 -6.14 21.32
CA GLY A 124 -24.80 -7.08 20.82
C GLY A 124 -23.43 -6.45 20.68
N ALA A 125 -22.40 -7.28 20.50
CA ALA A 125 -21.03 -6.84 20.21
C ALA A 125 -20.62 -7.30 18.80
N VAL A 126 -19.78 -6.51 18.14
CA VAL A 126 -19.07 -6.92 16.92
C VAL A 126 -17.66 -7.31 17.31
N THR A 127 -17.26 -8.51 16.97
CA THR A 127 -15.85 -8.93 17.05
C THR A 127 -15.19 -8.59 15.72
N ALA A 128 -14.06 -7.90 15.77
CA ALA A 128 -13.31 -7.52 14.58
C ALA A 128 -11.80 -7.51 14.86
N VAL A 129 -11.01 -7.74 13.81
CA VAL A 129 -9.57 -7.53 13.81
C VAL A 129 -9.28 -6.16 13.23
N VAL A 130 -8.67 -5.29 14.03
CA VAL A 130 -8.17 -3.99 13.57
C VAL A 130 -6.71 -4.15 13.17
N TYR A 131 -6.36 -3.72 11.96
CA TYR A 131 -5.03 -3.89 11.40
C TYR A 131 -4.53 -2.61 10.74
N LEU A 132 -3.21 -2.48 10.65
CA LEU A 132 -2.54 -1.40 9.93
C LEU A 132 -2.11 -1.92 8.56
N GLU A 133 -2.64 -1.33 7.49
CA GLU A 133 -2.21 -1.57 6.12
C GLU A 133 -1.20 -0.50 5.72
N ALA A 134 0.02 -0.91 5.39
CA ALA A 134 1.13 -0.02 5.06
C ALA A 134 1.74 -0.34 3.70
N TRP A 135 1.91 0.68 2.86
CA TRP A 135 2.53 0.54 1.54
C TRP A 135 3.14 1.87 1.09
N GLN A 136 3.88 1.85 -0.01
CA GLN A 136 4.38 3.07 -0.65
C GLN A 136 3.59 3.35 -1.91
N ARG A 137 3.00 4.54 -2.02
CA ARG A 137 2.35 5.01 -3.23
C ARG A 137 3.14 6.15 -3.86
N LEU A 138 2.96 6.32 -5.15
CA LEU A 138 3.53 7.43 -5.88
C LEU A 138 2.53 8.58 -5.94
N VAL A 139 3.00 9.78 -5.62
CA VAL A 139 2.27 11.04 -5.62
C VAL A 139 2.76 11.90 -6.78
N THR A 140 1.83 12.36 -7.62
CA THR A 140 2.10 13.26 -8.75
C THR A 140 1.50 14.64 -8.48
N TYR A 141 1.75 15.60 -9.38
CA TYR A 141 1.18 16.94 -9.26
C TYR A 141 -0.36 16.98 -9.25
N LEU A 142 -1.02 15.93 -9.77
CA LEU A 142 -2.48 15.83 -9.78
C LEU A 142 -3.04 15.64 -8.37
N GLU A 143 -2.26 15.01 -7.49
CA GLU A 143 -2.60 14.81 -6.08
C GLU A 143 -2.05 15.93 -5.19
N ASP A 144 -0.92 16.52 -5.57
CA ASP A 144 -0.25 17.60 -4.84
C ASP A 144 0.31 18.68 -5.80
N GLU A 145 -0.42 19.78 -5.96
CA GLU A 145 -0.05 20.87 -6.87
C GLU A 145 1.28 21.54 -6.51
N THR A 146 1.74 21.41 -5.26
CA THR A 146 3.03 21.99 -4.81
C THR A 146 4.23 21.34 -5.47
N LEU A 147 4.05 20.18 -6.11
CA LEU A 147 5.09 19.49 -6.87
C LEU A 147 5.39 20.12 -8.24
N ARG A 148 4.55 21.05 -8.73
CA ARG A 148 4.80 21.76 -9.99
C ARG A 148 5.89 22.80 -9.81
N GLU A 149 6.80 22.88 -10.79
CA GLU A 149 7.77 23.97 -10.83
C GLU A 149 7.14 25.23 -11.42
N ILE A 150 6.78 26.16 -10.54
CA ILE A 150 6.11 27.42 -10.91
C ILE A 150 7.02 28.26 -11.82
N ALA A 151 8.33 28.25 -11.59
CA ALA A 151 9.28 29.05 -12.37
C ALA A 151 9.45 28.57 -13.82
N LEU A 152 9.11 27.31 -14.11
CA LEU A 152 9.21 26.71 -15.44
C LEU A 152 7.87 26.67 -16.19
N GLY A 153 6.84 27.36 -15.70
CA GLY A 153 5.52 27.40 -16.33
C GLY A 153 4.62 26.22 -15.98
N GLY A 154 4.86 25.57 -14.83
CA GLY A 154 4.04 24.49 -14.30
C GLY A 154 4.32 23.03 -14.71
N PRO A 155 5.44 22.66 -15.38
CA PRO A 155 5.74 21.25 -15.61
C PRO A 155 6.03 20.51 -14.29
N ASP A 156 5.74 19.22 -14.27
CA ASP A 156 6.14 18.31 -13.21
C ASP A 156 7.51 17.70 -13.53
N THR A 157 8.51 18.02 -12.70
CA THR A 157 9.89 17.60 -12.94
C THR A 157 10.22 16.27 -12.25
N ALA A 158 9.53 15.95 -11.16
CA ALA A 158 9.70 14.70 -10.42
C ALA A 158 8.47 14.39 -9.58
N THR A 159 8.18 13.11 -9.40
CA THR A 159 7.11 12.63 -8.52
C THR A 159 7.64 12.41 -7.09
N ARG A 160 6.76 12.06 -6.15
CA ARG A 160 7.14 11.66 -4.79
C ARG A 160 6.72 10.23 -4.49
N LEU A 161 7.48 9.57 -3.62
CA LEU A 161 7.07 8.30 -3.03
C LEU A 161 6.64 8.57 -1.59
N LYS A 162 5.39 8.26 -1.27
CA LYS A 162 4.78 8.48 0.04
C LYS A 162 4.48 7.12 0.68
N THR A 163 4.95 6.90 1.91
CA THR A 163 4.45 5.80 2.73
C THR A 163 3.04 6.14 3.20
N VAL A 164 2.09 5.27 2.90
CA VAL A 164 0.71 5.34 3.37
C VAL A 164 0.53 4.29 4.45
N ALA A 165 -0.18 4.67 5.52
CA ALA A 165 -0.53 3.78 6.61
C ALA A 165 -2.00 4.01 6.97
N GLN A 166 -2.83 2.99 6.79
CA GLN A 166 -4.28 3.05 7.04
C GLN A 166 -4.67 2.03 8.09
N VAL A 167 -5.46 2.45 9.08
CA VAL A 167 -6.12 1.55 10.00
C VAL A 167 -7.39 1.03 9.34
N ARG A 168 -7.48 -0.29 9.19
CA ARG A 168 -8.62 -0.99 8.60
C ARG A 168 -9.18 -2.03 9.55
N VAL A 169 -10.40 -2.49 9.23
CA VAL A 169 -11.17 -3.40 10.08
C VAL A 169 -11.62 -4.60 9.27
N ALA A 170 -11.31 -5.80 9.76
CA ALA A 170 -11.84 -7.06 9.26
C ALA A 170 -12.85 -7.61 10.26
N ILE A 171 -14.11 -7.77 9.82
CA ILE A 171 -15.18 -8.29 10.68
C ILE A 171 -15.00 -9.80 10.85
N VAL A 172 -15.03 -10.25 12.11
CA VAL A 172 -14.96 -11.68 12.42
C VAL A 172 -16.37 -12.26 12.32
N PRO A 173 -16.57 -13.34 11.55
CA PRO A 173 -17.87 -13.98 11.43
C PRO A 173 -18.44 -14.39 12.79
N SER A 174 -19.76 -14.29 12.96
CA SER A 174 -20.42 -14.63 14.23
C SER A 174 -20.22 -16.09 14.66
N SER A 175 -19.92 -17.00 13.72
CA SER A 175 -19.55 -18.39 14.00
C SER A 175 -18.24 -18.52 14.76
N GLU A 176 -17.35 -17.54 14.65
CA GLU A 176 -16.01 -17.54 15.25
C GLU A 176 -15.86 -16.47 16.35
N ALA A 177 -16.88 -15.62 16.54
CA ALA A 177 -16.86 -14.52 17.51
C ALA A 177 -16.72 -14.95 18.99
N GLY A 178 -16.96 -16.23 19.30
CA GLY A 178 -16.75 -16.81 20.64
C GLY A 178 -15.38 -17.46 20.85
N ALA A 179 -14.54 -17.55 19.80
CA ALA A 179 -13.19 -18.06 19.93
C ALA A 179 -12.25 -16.97 20.46
N THR A 180 -11.30 -17.34 21.31
CA THR A 180 -10.23 -16.43 21.73
C THR A 180 -9.34 -16.13 20.52
N ILE A 181 -9.48 -14.93 19.96
CA ILE A 181 -8.60 -14.45 18.90
C ILE A 181 -7.26 -14.08 19.53
N THR A 182 -6.19 -14.73 19.10
CA THR A 182 -4.83 -14.45 19.53
C THR A 182 -4.08 -13.73 18.42
N CYS A 183 -2.89 -13.20 18.72
CA CYS A 183 -2.04 -12.58 17.71
C CYS A 183 -1.69 -13.56 16.56
N GLU A 184 -1.56 -14.85 16.88
CA GLU A 184 -1.25 -15.89 15.91
C GLU A 184 -2.42 -16.18 14.97
N THR A 185 -3.65 -16.18 15.49
CA THR A 185 -4.85 -16.52 14.72
C THR A 185 -5.50 -15.31 14.03
N ALA A 186 -5.22 -14.09 14.48
CA ALA A 186 -5.78 -12.87 13.90
C ALA A 186 -5.47 -12.71 12.39
N SER A 187 -4.33 -13.24 11.95
CA SER A 187 -3.90 -13.19 10.55
C SER A 187 -4.85 -13.90 9.58
N ALA A 188 -5.61 -14.90 10.06
CA ALA A 188 -6.56 -15.66 9.25
C ALA A 188 -7.75 -14.82 8.75
N PHE A 189 -8.05 -13.71 9.43
CA PHE A 189 -9.16 -12.81 9.08
C PHE A 189 -8.74 -11.66 8.16
N LEU A 190 -7.44 -11.52 7.90
CA LEU A 190 -6.94 -10.46 7.03
C LEU A 190 -7.23 -10.78 5.56
N PRO A 191 -7.35 -9.75 4.71
CA PRO A 191 -7.45 -9.95 3.28
C PRO A 191 -6.29 -10.83 2.78
N GLY A 192 -6.61 -11.93 2.11
CA GLY A 192 -5.60 -12.79 1.52
C GLY A 192 -4.93 -12.13 0.31
N ILE A 193 -3.69 -12.53 0.01
CA ILE A 193 -3.03 -12.12 -1.23
C ILE A 193 -3.80 -12.73 -2.41
N GLY A 194 -4.36 -11.90 -3.28
CA GLY A 194 -5.01 -12.33 -4.51
C GLY A 194 -4.03 -13.12 -5.39
N ARG A 195 -4.44 -14.30 -5.85
CA ARG A 195 -3.65 -15.12 -6.81
C ARG A 195 -4.06 -14.88 -8.27
N GLY A 196 -4.81 -13.82 -8.53
CA GLY A 196 -5.25 -13.48 -9.88
C GLY A 196 -4.03 -13.23 -10.78
N THR A 197 -3.94 -13.96 -11.88
CA THR A 197 -2.92 -13.74 -12.90
C THR A 197 -3.52 -12.83 -13.97
N LEU A 198 -2.91 -11.67 -14.20
CA LEU A 198 -3.24 -10.85 -15.36
C LEU A 198 -2.67 -11.55 -16.60
N THR A 199 -3.53 -11.85 -17.56
CA THR A 199 -3.12 -12.37 -18.86
C THR A 199 -3.59 -11.43 -19.97
N THR A 200 -2.76 -11.23 -20.98
CA THR A 200 -3.13 -10.53 -22.21
C THR A 200 -3.24 -11.57 -23.32
N LEU A 201 -4.39 -11.66 -23.97
CA LEU A 201 -4.51 -12.47 -25.17
C LEU A 201 -3.94 -11.69 -26.35
N GLN A 202 -2.87 -12.20 -26.96
CA GLN A 202 -2.39 -11.67 -28.23
C GLN A 202 -3.41 -12.03 -29.33
N PRO A 203 -3.94 -11.06 -30.08
CA PRO A 203 -4.80 -11.36 -31.23
C PRO A 203 -4.04 -12.23 -32.24
N GLN A 204 -4.68 -13.25 -32.80
CA GLN A 204 -4.07 -14.02 -33.87
C GLN A 204 -3.99 -13.16 -35.14
N GLY A 205 -2.78 -12.93 -35.64
CA GLY A 205 -2.57 -12.23 -36.91
C GLY A 205 -3.07 -13.08 -38.09
N THR A 206 -3.69 -12.44 -39.07
CA THR A 206 -4.10 -13.10 -40.32
C THR A 206 -2.86 -13.38 -41.17
N VAL A 207 -2.72 -14.61 -41.68
CA VAL A 207 -1.65 -14.99 -42.62
C VAL A 207 -1.77 -14.14 -43.88
N ALA A 208 -0.67 -13.54 -44.34
CA ALA A 208 -0.66 -12.78 -45.59
C ALA A 208 -1.00 -13.71 -46.78
N GLU A 209 -1.95 -13.29 -47.62
CA GLU A 209 -2.37 -14.07 -48.80
C GLU A 209 -1.31 -14.15 -49.92
N ASP A 210 -0.26 -13.33 -49.85
CA ASP A 210 0.81 -13.25 -50.86
C ASP A 210 2.19 -13.18 -50.20
N LEU A 211 3.17 -13.88 -50.78
CA LEU A 211 4.58 -13.97 -50.32
C LEU A 211 5.29 -12.61 -50.29
N CYS A 212 4.81 -11.64 -51.07
CA CYS A 212 5.36 -10.28 -51.12
C CYS A 212 4.62 -9.29 -50.20
N ARG A 213 3.55 -9.71 -49.54
CA ARG A 213 2.78 -8.88 -48.61
C ARG A 213 3.18 -9.28 -47.18
N LEU A 214 3.73 -8.34 -46.43
CA LEU A 214 3.89 -8.54 -44.98
C LEU A 214 2.49 -8.71 -44.38
N PRO A 215 2.28 -9.67 -43.45
CA PRO A 215 1.00 -9.84 -42.75
C PRO A 215 0.53 -8.50 -42.23
N ASP A 216 -0.73 -8.13 -42.52
CA ASP A 216 -1.29 -6.87 -42.02
C ASP A 216 -1.38 -6.97 -40.50
N PRO A 217 -0.56 -6.23 -39.73
CA PRO A 217 -0.54 -6.34 -38.29
C PRO A 217 -1.62 -5.44 -37.69
N SER A 218 -2.85 -5.50 -38.19
CA SER A 218 -3.98 -5.09 -37.37
C SER A 218 -4.10 -6.18 -36.29
N LEU A 219 -3.61 -6.03 -35.06
CA LEU A 219 -3.67 -4.85 -34.22
C LEU A 219 -2.44 -4.73 -33.28
N PHE A 220 -1.66 -3.65 -33.44
CA PHE A 220 -0.52 -3.17 -32.61
C PHE A 220 0.89 -3.68 -32.98
N THR A 221 1.58 -2.96 -33.88
CA THR A 221 3.04 -3.11 -34.14
C THR A 221 3.78 -1.76 -34.27
N GLY A 222 3.57 -0.85 -33.33
CA GLY A 222 4.52 0.26 -33.17
C GLY A 222 5.88 -0.29 -32.71
N ARG A 223 6.99 0.27 -33.19
CA ARG A 223 8.34 0.02 -32.62
C ARG A 223 8.55 0.78 -31.30
N GLU A 224 7.54 1.51 -30.85
CA GLU A 224 7.54 2.22 -29.59
C GLU A 224 7.42 1.21 -28.44
N ASN A 225 8.33 1.28 -27.48
CA ASN A 225 8.15 0.64 -26.18
C ASN A 225 6.92 1.28 -25.51
N HIS A 226 5.77 0.63 -25.54
CA HIS A 226 4.59 1.10 -24.83
C HIS A 226 4.59 0.54 -23.42
N LEU A 227 4.72 1.43 -22.43
CA LEU A 227 4.47 1.15 -21.03
C LEU A 227 2.95 1.05 -20.83
N TYR A 228 2.42 -0.16 -20.70
CA TYR A 228 1.02 -0.36 -20.36
C TYR A 228 0.85 -0.30 -18.84
N ARG A 229 -0.04 0.58 -18.37
CA ARG A 229 -0.47 0.66 -16.97
C ARG A 229 -1.90 0.15 -16.88
N VAL A 230 -2.11 -0.90 -16.09
CA VAL A 230 -3.42 -1.46 -15.79
C VAL A 230 -3.72 -1.13 -14.32
N GLU A 231 -4.86 -0.47 -14.09
CA GLU A 231 -5.34 -0.15 -12.75
C GLU A 231 -6.72 -0.78 -12.55
N ILE A 232 -6.85 -1.50 -11.43
CA ILE A 232 -8.13 -2.04 -10.98
C ILE A 232 -8.63 -1.08 -9.91
N HIS A 233 -9.68 -0.31 -10.23
CA HIS A 233 -10.31 0.62 -9.30
C HIS A 233 -11.29 -0.10 -8.38
N ASP A 234 -12.11 -0.98 -8.96
CA ASP A 234 -13.07 -1.82 -8.24
C ASP A 234 -12.81 -3.29 -8.58
N GLY A 235 -12.47 -4.09 -7.55
CA GLY A 235 -12.36 -5.54 -7.69
C GLY A 235 -13.76 -6.16 -7.77
N GLY A 236 -14.06 -6.83 -8.89
CA GLY A 236 -15.27 -7.65 -9.02
C GLY A 236 -15.04 -9.09 -8.59
N ASP A 237 -16.12 -9.78 -8.19
CA ASP A 237 -16.08 -11.21 -7.90
C ASP A 237 -15.78 -11.99 -9.19
N VAL A 238 -14.78 -12.87 -9.17
CA VAL A 238 -14.51 -13.77 -10.29
C VAL A 238 -15.58 -14.86 -10.25
N ILE A 239 -16.37 -14.99 -11.32
CA ILE A 239 -17.41 -16.01 -11.45
C ILE A 239 -16.84 -17.39 -11.06
N GLY A 240 -17.32 -17.94 -9.94
CA GLY A 240 -16.85 -19.22 -9.38
C GLY A 240 -16.33 -19.16 -7.93
N SER A 241 -16.13 -17.96 -7.38
CA SER A 241 -15.84 -17.73 -5.95
C SER A 241 -17.15 -17.57 -5.18
N THR A 242 -17.45 -18.45 -4.21
CA THR A 242 -18.58 -18.28 -3.28
C THR A 242 -18.21 -17.50 -2.02
N ALA A 243 -17.12 -16.74 -2.02
CA ALA A 243 -16.71 -15.91 -0.89
C ALA A 243 -15.83 -14.74 -1.34
N GLY A 244 -16.43 -13.62 -1.75
CA GLY A 244 -15.73 -12.38 -2.06
C GLY A 244 -16.35 -11.19 -1.33
N LEU A 245 -15.68 -10.69 -0.30
CA LEU A 245 -15.90 -9.32 0.19
C LEU A 245 -15.17 -8.34 -0.76
N PRO A 246 -15.74 -7.17 -1.08
CA PRO A 246 -15.20 -6.28 -2.10
C PRO A 246 -14.00 -5.53 -1.53
N HIS A 247 -12.76 -5.86 -1.92
CA HIS A 247 -11.57 -5.09 -1.53
C HIS A 247 -10.70 -4.78 -2.75
N GLY A 248 -10.58 -3.49 -3.04
CA GLY A 248 -9.58 -2.92 -3.93
C GLY A 248 -8.28 -2.66 -3.17
N ALA A 249 -7.25 -3.42 -3.52
CA ALA A 249 -5.83 -3.06 -3.44
C ALA A 249 -5.05 -4.21 -4.11
N ALA A 250 -4.76 -4.06 -5.40
CA ALA A 250 -3.70 -4.85 -6.02
C ALA A 250 -2.36 -4.26 -5.56
N ASP A 251 -1.47 -5.12 -5.08
CA ASP A 251 -0.18 -4.84 -4.43
C ASP A 251 -0.25 -4.47 -2.94
N THR A 252 -0.95 -5.28 -2.14
CA THR A 252 -0.77 -5.30 -0.68
C THR A 252 -0.31 -6.68 -0.22
N VAL A 253 0.79 -6.68 0.55
CA VAL A 253 1.18 -7.80 1.40
C VAL A 253 0.73 -7.44 2.81
N PRO A 254 -0.43 -7.91 3.29
CA PRO A 254 -0.81 -7.73 4.67
C PRO A 254 -0.10 -8.79 5.52
N GLN A 255 0.75 -8.35 6.46
CA GLN A 255 1.22 -9.18 7.57
C GLN A 255 1.09 -8.38 8.88
N LEU A 256 0.39 -8.97 9.85
CA LEU A 256 -0.04 -8.33 11.10
C LEU A 256 0.74 -8.83 12.31
N TRP A 257 0.92 -7.94 13.28
CA TRP A 257 1.27 -8.26 14.67
C TRP A 257 0.35 -7.49 15.63
N ALA A 258 0.07 -8.08 16.79
CA ALA A 258 -0.81 -7.53 17.84
C ALA A 258 -0.06 -7.35 19.17
N TRP A 259 -0.41 -6.29 19.90
CA TRP A 259 0.18 -5.92 21.20
C TRP A 259 -0.65 -6.45 22.37
N PRO A 260 -0.05 -7.09 23.39
CA PRO A 260 -0.73 -7.36 24.64
C PRO A 260 -0.79 -6.06 25.48
N SER A 261 -1.97 -5.74 26.01
CA SER A 261 -2.09 -4.77 27.08
C SER A 261 -1.60 -5.43 28.38
N GLY A 262 -0.49 -4.91 28.93
CA GLY A 262 -0.01 -5.33 30.23
C GLY A 262 -0.95 -4.84 31.33
N THR A 263 -1.56 -5.77 32.05
CA THR A 263 -2.13 -5.52 33.37
C THR A 263 -1.01 -5.59 34.41
N THR A 264 -0.75 -4.47 35.06
CA THR A 264 0.00 -4.41 36.33
C THR A 264 -0.72 -5.22 37.40
N GLY A 265 -0.01 -6.17 37.99
CA GLY A 265 -0.27 -6.83 39.26
C GLY A 265 1.07 -7.24 39.86
#